data_AF-A0A8J5BWS8-F1
#
_entry.id   AF-A0A8J5BWS8-F1
#
_cell.length_a   1.000
_cell.length_b   1.000
_cell.length_c   1.000
_cell.angle_alpha   90.00
_cell.angle_beta   90.00
_cell.angle_gamma   90.00
#
_symmetry.space_group_name_H-M   'P 1'
#
loop_
_entity.id
_entity.type
_entity.pdbx_description
1 polymer ?
#
loop_
_entity_poly.entity_id
_entity_poly.type
_entity_poly.pdbx_seq_one_letter_code
_entity_poly.pdbx_strand_id
1 'polypeptide(L)'
;MARLARPARSLTARDYTVVDIHNVSQSLVRQIEWLEQEIQASANRVVQLEDDGGNEDEGPAQAAAQQPNNDEMRADVQKKLTPLWQGSLKLTLSGVNQELVYAVERVHVPQLHRRDIIGAKISLNEPEEVLDMLMITPEQN
;
A
#
# COMPACT_ATOMS: atom_id res chain seq x y z
N MET A 1 -9.07 -1.29 -28.81
CA MET A 1 -9.76 -0.21 -28.09
C MET A 1 -8.74 0.51 -27.22
N ALA A 2 -8.31 1.71 -27.59
CA ALA A 2 -7.34 2.47 -26.81
C ALA A 2 -8.05 3.17 -25.65
N ARG A 3 -7.68 2.85 -24.41
CA ARG A 3 -8.03 3.69 -23.25
C ARG A 3 -7.29 5.02 -23.44
N LEU A 4 -8.04 6.07 -23.77
CA LEU A 4 -7.54 7.45 -23.70
C LEU A 4 -7.06 7.70 -22.27
N ALA A 5 -5.76 7.78 -22.07
CA ALA A 5 -5.19 8.37 -20.86
C ALA A 5 -5.71 9.80 -20.80
N ARG A 6 -6.61 10.11 -19.85
CA ARG A 6 -7.03 11.49 -19.61
C ARG A 6 -5.77 12.27 -19.21
N PRO A 7 -5.42 13.36 -19.91
CA PRO A 7 -4.29 14.18 -19.53
C PRO A 7 -4.55 14.75 -18.13
N ALA A 8 -3.53 14.69 -17.28
CA ALA A 8 -3.58 15.31 -15.97
C ALA A 8 -3.83 16.81 -16.14
N ARG A 9 -4.88 17.31 -15.48
CA ARG A 9 -5.21 18.74 -15.52
C ARG A 9 -4.40 19.42 -14.43
N SER A 10 -3.61 20.44 -14.80
CA SER A 10 -3.05 21.36 -13.83
C SER A 10 -4.16 22.29 -13.34
N LEU A 11 -4.46 22.22 -12.04
CA LEU A 11 -5.45 23.06 -11.37
C LEU A 11 -4.74 24.23 -10.71
N THR A 12 -5.30 25.44 -10.72
CA THR A 12 -4.69 26.57 -10.00
C THR A 12 -4.59 26.28 -8.50
N ALA A 13 -3.67 26.97 -7.80
CA ALA A 13 -3.52 26.86 -6.35
C ALA A 13 -4.87 27.00 -5.60
N ARG A 14 -5.17 26.06 -4.71
CA ARG A 14 -6.42 26.02 -3.95
C ARG A 14 -6.19 25.62 -2.50
N ASP A 15 -6.96 26.26 -1.61
CA ASP A 15 -6.99 25.94 -0.19
C ASP A 15 -8.03 24.85 0.09
N TYR A 16 -7.62 23.87 0.89
CA TYR A 16 -8.46 22.77 1.33
C TYR A 16 -8.37 22.59 2.84
N THR A 17 -9.43 22.04 3.44
CA THR A 17 -9.39 21.52 4.81
C THR A 17 -9.29 20.01 4.77
N VAL A 18 -8.37 19.44 5.55
CA VAL A 18 -8.25 17.98 5.68
C VAL A 18 -9.40 17.46 6.54
N VAL A 19 -10.25 16.62 5.97
CA VAL A 19 -11.41 16.02 6.66
C VAL A 19 -11.03 14.67 7.26
N ASP A 20 -10.27 13.87 6.51
CA ASP A 20 -9.87 12.53 6.92
C ASP A 20 -8.54 12.14 6.26
N ILE A 21 -7.84 11.19 6.87
CA ILE A 21 -6.56 10.70 6.39
C ILE A 21 -6.37 9.21 6.71
N HIS A 22 -5.97 8.45 5.70
CA HIS A 22 -5.73 7.01 5.83
C HIS A 22 -4.37 6.64 5.28
N ASN A 23 -3.65 5.79 6.01
CA ASN A 23 -2.45 5.16 5.52
C ASN A 23 -2.80 3.92 4.68
N VAL A 24 -2.82 4.09 3.37
CA VAL A 24 -3.22 3.03 2.43
C VAL A 24 -2.12 1.97 2.32
N SER A 25 -0.85 2.38 2.41
CA SER A 25 0.27 1.43 2.33
C SER A 25 0.26 0.43 3.49
N GLN A 26 -0.03 0.85 4.72
CA GLN A 26 -0.15 -0.08 5.87
C GLN A 26 -1.29 -1.09 5.69
N SER A 27 -2.43 -0.66 5.13
CA SER A 27 -3.54 -1.58 4.84
C SER A 27 -3.15 -2.62 3.80
N LEU A 28 -2.43 -2.23 2.76
CA LEU A 28 -1.96 -3.14 1.70
C LEU A 28 -0.89 -4.10 2.22
N VAL A 29 0.03 -3.62 3.05
CA VAL A 29 1.06 -4.46 3.69
C VAL A 29 0.40 -5.58 4.49
N ARG A 30 -0.56 -5.24 5.36
CA ARG A 30 -1.28 -6.26 6.14
C ARG A 30 -2.02 -7.27 5.27
N GLN A 31 -2.58 -6.83 4.15
CA GLN A 31 -3.26 -7.73 3.20
C GLN A 31 -2.26 -8.67 2.50
N ILE A 32 -1.09 -8.17 2.11
CA ILE A 32 -0.03 -8.99 1.53
C ILE A 32 0.50 -9.99 2.55
N GLU A 33 0.81 -9.56 3.77
CA GLU A 33 1.26 -10.43 4.87
C GLU A 33 0.23 -11.54 5.15
N TRP A 34 -1.06 -11.20 5.16
CA TRP A 34 -2.13 -12.17 5.32
C TRP A 34 -2.19 -13.18 4.16
N LEU A 35 -2.10 -12.70 2.91
CA LEU A 35 -2.07 -13.59 1.73
C LEU A 35 -0.87 -14.53 1.74
N GLU A 36 0.31 -14.04 2.13
CA GLU A 36 1.51 -14.86 2.25
C GLU A 36 1.34 -15.98 3.29
N GLN A 37 0.73 -15.67 4.45
CA GLN A 37 0.41 -16.66 5.47
C GLN A 37 -0.59 -17.71 4.96
N GLU A 38 -1.63 -17.29 4.24
CA GLU A 38 -2.65 -18.20 3.71
C GLU A 38 -2.06 -19.14 2.64
N ILE A 39 -1.18 -18.63 1.77
CA ILE A 39 -0.46 -19.44 0.77
C ILE A 39 0.42 -20.49 1.46
N GLN A 40 1.19 -20.10 2.49
CA GLN A 40 2.03 -21.05 3.24
C GLN A 40 1.18 -22.11 3.96
N ALA A 41 0.08 -21.69 4.59
CA ALA A 41 -0.84 -22.61 5.25
C ALA A 41 -1.51 -23.57 4.25
N SER A 42 -1.79 -23.11 3.03
CA SER A 42 -2.31 -23.96 1.96
C SER A 42 -1.27 -24.94 1.44
N ALA A 43 -0.02 -24.51 1.24
CA ALA A 43 1.07 -25.39 0.80
C ALA A 43 1.34 -26.50 1.82
N ASN A 44 1.33 -26.17 3.12
CA ASN A 44 1.48 -27.15 4.20
C ASN A 44 0.32 -28.17 4.23
N ARG A 45 -0.92 -27.73 3.92
CA ARG A 45 -2.09 -28.63 3.82
C ARG A 45 -1.99 -29.62 2.67
N VAL A 46 -1.40 -29.24 1.53
CA VAL A 46 -1.22 -30.13 0.37
C VAL A 46 -0.22 -31.25 0.67
N VAL A 47 0.88 -30.94 1.34
CA VAL A 47 1.89 -31.94 1.75
C VAL A 47 1.32 -32.97 2.74
N GLN A 48 0.39 -32.57 3.61
CA GLN A 48 -0.26 -33.48 4.57
C GLN A 48 -1.28 -34.43 3.91
N LEU A 49 -1.76 -34.13 2.70
CA LEU A 49 -2.70 -34.99 1.98
C LEU A 49 -2.00 -36.07 1.14
N GLU A 50 -0.69 -35.93 0.89
CA GLU A 50 0.12 -36.93 0.18
C GLU A 50 0.68 -38.01 1.12
N ASP A 51 0.57 -37.83 2.45
CA ASP A 51 1.09 -38.74 3.48
C ASP A 51 0.02 -39.68 4.08
N ASP A 52 -1.27 -39.50 3.72
CA ASP A 52 -2.36 -40.41 4.11
C ASP A 52 -2.45 -41.68 3.21
N GLY A 53 -1.42 -41.91 2.40
CA GLY A 53 -1.30 -42.99 1.43
C GLY A 53 -0.36 -44.13 1.86
N GLY A 54 -0.52 -44.65 3.08
CA GLY A 54 -0.12 -46.00 3.49
C GLY A 54 1.35 -46.43 3.31
N ASN A 55 2.17 -46.20 4.34
CA ASN A 55 3.19 -47.17 4.74
C ASN A 55 3.69 -46.88 6.16
N GLU A 56 3.37 -47.78 7.09
CA GLU A 56 3.96 -47.82 8.43
C GLU A 56 5.37 -48.43 8.33
N ASP A 57 6.39 -47.62 8.04
CA ASP A 57 7.80 -47.87 8.43
C ASP A 57 8.70 -46.76 7.86
N GLU A 58 8.99 -45.74 8.66
CA GLU A 58 10.28 -45.06 8.82
C GLU A 58 10.07 -43.76 9.64
N GLY A 59 11.00 -43.48 10.56
CA GLY A 59 10.87 -42.46 11.61
C GLY A 59 10.76 -40.99 11.12
N PRO A 60 10.68 -40.02 12.05
CA PRO A 60 10.33 -38.64 11.74
C PRO A 60 11.54 -37.92 11.14
N ALA A 61 11.82 -38.19 9.87
CA ALA A 61 12.53 -37.28 9.01
C ALA A 61 11.47 -36.48 8.23
N GLN A 62 10.65 -35.72 8.97
CA GLN A 62 10.06 -34.49 8.44
C GLN A 62 11.22 -33.58 8.07
N ALA A 63 11.81 -33.83 6.90
CA ALA A 63 12.62 -32.86 6.23
C ALA A 63 11.67 -31.69 5.95
N ALA A 64 11.68 -30.71 6.86
CA ALA A 64 11.38 -29.34 6.52
C ALA A 64 12.12 -29.07 5.21
N ALA A 65 11.41 -29.17 4.09
CA ALA A 65 11.98 -28.94 2.78
C ALA A 65 12.63 -27.57 2.88
N GLN A 66 13.96 -27.55 2.77
CA GLN A 66 14.77 -26.37 2.93
C GLN A 66 14.13 -25.24 2.14
N GLN A 67 13.55 -24.25 2.82
CA GLN A 67 13.10 -23.01 2.21
C GLN A 67 14.04 -21.81 2.49
N PRO A 68 15.38 -21.94 2.62
CA PRO A 68 16.25 -20.77 2.74
C PRO A 68 16.14 -19.87 1.50
N ASN A 69 15.86 -20.44 0.31
CA ASN A 69 15.64 -19.68 -0.91
C ASN A 69 14.34 -18.84 -0.87
N ASN A 70 13.34 -19.27 -0.11
CA ASN A 70 12.06 -18.56 0.03
C ASN A 70 12.18 -17.41 1.06
N ASP A 71 12.96 -17.62 2.12
CA ASP A 71 13.24 -16.59 3.12
C ASP A 71 14.15 -15.48 2.58
N GLU A 72 15.16 -15.81 1.78
CA GLU A 72 15.99 -14.82 1.09
C GLU A 72 15.20 -14.01 0.06
N MET A 73 14.35 -14.68 -0.72
CA MET A 73 13.49 -14.00 -1.70
C MET A 73 12.42 -13.14 -1.01
N ARG A 74 11.86 -13.59 0.12
CA ARG A 74 10.96 -12.79 0.96
C ARG A 74 11.68 -11.57 1.52
N ALA A 75 12.88 -11.74 2.05
CA ALA A 75 13.68 -10.63 2.59
C ALA A 75 14.03 -9.60 1.49
N ASP A 76 14.35 -10.05 0.28
CA ASP A 76 14.64 -9.17 -0.86
C ASP A 76 13.39 -8.41 -1.36
N VAL A 77 12.24 -9.10 -1.46
CA VAL A 77 10.95 -8.47 -1.78
C VAL A 77 10.57 -7.44 -0.71
N GLN A 78 10.68 -7.80 0.56
CA GLN A 78 10.37 -6.91 1.68
C GLN A 78 11.29 -5.70 1.68
N LYS A 79 12.60 -5.88 1.45
CA LYS A 79 13.56 -4.79 1.33
C LYS A 79 13.25 -3.85 0.16
N LYS A 80 12.79 -4.38 -0.98
CA LYS A 80 12.44 -3.59 -2.17
C LYS A 80 11.11 -2.84 -2.02
N LEU A 81 10.16 -3.42 -1.30
CA LEU A 81 8.84 -2.83 -1.13
C LEU A 81 8.73 -1.92 0.09
N THR A 82 9.55 -2.11 1.13
CA THR A 82 9.56 -1.27 2.35
C THR A 82 9.68 0.23 2.07
N PRO A 83 10.53 0.70 1.13
CA PRO A 83 10.58 2.12 0.75
C PRO A 83 9.30 2.62 0.07
N LEU A 84 8.61 1.76 -0.69
CA LEU A 84 7.31 2.08 -1.33
C LEU A 84 6.16 2.11 -0.32
N TRP A 85 6.35 1.50 0.86
CA TRP A 85 5.35 1.43 1.92
C TRP A 85 5.38 2.60 2.89
N GLN A 86 6.44 3.41 2.86
CA GLN A 86 6.58 4.59 3.70
C GLN A 86 6.01 5.82 2.98
N GLY A 87 4.70 6.05 3.11
CA GLY A 87 4.12 7.36 2.78
C GLY A 87 3.14 7.38 1.62
N SER A 88 2.18 6.45 1.59
CA SER A 88 0.98 6.64 0.76
C SER A 88 -0.21 6.92 1.66
N LEU A 89 -0.35 8.17 2.06
CA LEU A 89 -1.57 8.68 2.67
C LEU A 89 -2.60 8.98 1.58
N LYS A 90 -3.84 8.52 1.79
CA LYS A 90 -5.02 9.02 1.09
C LYS A 90 -5.72 10.02 2.00
N LEU A 91 -5.97 11.21 1.46
CA LEU A 91 -6.63 12.30 2.15
C LEU A 91 -8.03 12.50 1.57
N THR A 92 -8.98 12.78 2.45
CA THR A 92 -10.26 13.38 2.09
C THR A 92 -10.17 14.86 2.42
N LEU A 93 -10.34 15.71 1.41
CA LEU A 93 -10.21 17.15 1.49
C LEU A 93 -11.57 17.81 1.26
N SER A 94 -11.84 18.91 1.95
CA SER A 94 -12.99 19.77 1.70
C SER A 94 -12.52 21.09 1.11
N GLY A 95 -13.02 21.43 -0.07
CA GLY A 95 -12.84 22.75 -0.67
C GLY A 95 -13.70 23.83 -0.01
N VAL A 96 -13.55 25.08 -0.47
CA VAL A 96 -14.29 26.26 0.04
C VAL A 96 -15.81 26.10 -0.08
N ASN A 97 -16.27 25.43 -1.13
CA ASN A 97 -17.69 25.19 -1.39
C ASN A 97 -18.21 23.89 -0.73
N GLN A 98 -17.48 23.33 0.25
CA GLN A 98 -17.79 22.03 0.87
C GLN A 98 -17.78 20.84 -0.09
N GLU A 99 -17.17 21.01 -1.26
CA GLU A 99 -16.92 19.90 -2.18
C GLU A 99 -15.86 18.97 -1.61
N LEU A 100 -16.14 17.66 -1.60
CA LEU A 100 -15.17 16.66 -1.17
C LEU A 100 -14.29 16.25 -2.34
N VAL A 101 -12.98 16.33 -2.13
CA VAL A 101 -11.95 15.97 -3.10
C VAL A 101 -11.02 14.95 -2.46
N TYR A 102 -10.57 13.98 -3.24
CA TYR A 102 -9.63 12.97 -2.77
C TYR A 102 -8.23 13.32 -3.22
N ALA A 103 -7.25 13.10 -2.35
CA ALA A 103 -5.86 13.30 -2.68
C ALA A 103 -5.02 12.12 -2.21
N VAL A 104 -3.90 11.89 -2.88
CA VAL A 104 -2.94 10.84 -2.54
C VAL A 104 -1.56 11.47 -2.42
N GLU A 105 -0.87 11.16 -1.34
CA GLU A 105 0.55 11.43 -1.16
C GLU A 105 1.34 10.56 -2.16
N ARG A 106 1.86 11.21 -3.21
CA ARG A 106 2.65 10.54 -4.25
C ARG A 106 4.09 10.33 -3.82
N VAL A 107 4.63 11.30 -3.08
CA VAL A 107 5.97 11.31 -2.50
C VAL A 107 5.81 11.70 -1.04
N HIS A 108 6.62 11.14 -0.15
CA HIS A 108 6.52 11.43 1.27
C HIS A 108 6.54 12.95 1.58
N VAL A 109 5.51 13.43 2.26
CA VAL A 109 5.32 14.81 2.72
C VAL A 109 5.19 14.79 4.25
N PRO A 110 6.28 15.05 5.01
CA PRO A 110 6.30 14.90 6.47
C PRO A 110 5.19 15.65 7.21
N GLN A 111 4.74 16.78 6.68
CA GLN A 111 3.67 17.60 7.27
C GLN A 111 2.32 16.87 7.33
N LEU A 112 2.05 15.95 6.39
CA LEU A 112 0.79 15.20 6.35
C LEU A 112 0.72 14.08 7.39
N HIS A 113 1.86 13.70 7.98
CA HIS A 113 1.95 12.63 8.98
C HIS A 113 1.81 13.13 10.43
N ARG A 114 1.51 14.43 10.61
CA ARG A 114 1.29 15.01 11.94
C ARG A 114 -0.05 14.52 12.52
N ARG A 115 -0.09 14.30 13.84
CA ARG A 115 -1.29 13.79 14.54
C ARG A 115 -2.49 14.75 14.47
N ASP A 116 -2.24 16.04 14.30
CA ASP A 116 -3.20 17.13 14.28
C ASP A 116 -3.55 17.62 12.86
N ILE A 117 -3.23 16.82 11.83
CA ILE A 117 -3.48 17.22 10.44
C ILE A 117 -4.97 17.28 10.10
N ILE A 118 -5.82 16.50 10.77
CA ILE A 118 -7.28 16.54 10.56
C ILE A 118 -7.83 17.88 11.05
N GLY A 119 -8.56 18.57 10.19
CA GLY A 119 -9.05 19.94 10.40
C GLY A 119 -8.05 21.02 9.99
N ALA A 120 -6.81 20.67 9.66
CA ALA A 120 -5.82 21.63 9.19
C ALA A 120 -6.17 22.14 7.78
N LYS A 121 -5.80 23.40 7.51
CA LYS A 121 -5.83 23.95 6.16
C LYS A 121 -4.52 23.63 5.45
N ILE A 122 -4.62 23.14 4.23
CA ILE A 122 -3.50 22.91 3.33
C ILE A 122 -3.73 23.68 2.04
N SER A 123 -2.68 24.28 1.50
CA SER A 123 -2.71 24.92 0.18
C SER A 123 -1.97 23.99 -0.77
N LEU A 124 -2.64 23.57 -1.85
CA LEU A 124 -2.04 22.76 -2.89
C LEU A 124 -1.78 23.66 -4.09
N ASN A 125 -0.51 23.83 -4.43
CA ASN A 125 -0.05 24.59 -5.59
C ASN A 125 0.03 23.67 -6.81
N GLU A 126 -0.77 23.96 -7.82
CA GLU A 126 -0.78 23.23 -9.09
C GLU A 126 -0.86 21.70 -8.97
N PRO A 127 -1.81 21.15 -8.19
CA PRO A 127 -1.87 19.71 -8.00
C PRO A 127 -2.19 19.00 -9.32
N GLU A 128 -1.42 17.96 -9.61
CA GLU A 128 -1.69 17.06 -10.73
C GLU A 128 -2.93 16.21 -10.40
N GLU A 129 -3.93 16.19 -11.28
CA GLU A 129 -5.10 15.34 -11.13
C GLU A 129 -4.97 14.04 -11.95
N VAL A 130 -5.03 12.89 -11.28
CA VAL A 130 -4.98 11.56 -11.90
C VAL A 130 -6.15 10.73 -11.39
N LEU A 131 -7.00 10.24 -12.30
CA LEU A 131 -8.16 9.41 -11.98
C LEU A 131 -9.05 10.03 -10.87
N ASP A 132 -9.36 11.32 -11.02
CA ASP A 132 -10.19 12.10 -10.09
C ASP A 132 -9.60 12.20 -8.66
N MET A 133 -8.29 12.02 -8.53
CA MET A 133 -7.52 12.22 -7.29
C MET A 133 -6.40 13.24 -7.50
N LEU A 134 -6.21 14.12 -6.53
CA LEU A 134 -5.08 15.05 -6.51
C LEU A 134 -3.82 14.34 -6.05
N MET A 135 -2.73 14.50 -6.80
CA MET A 135 -1.42 13.95 -6.45
C MET A 135 -0.65 15.02 -5.65
N ILE A 136 -0.39 14.73 -4.38
CA ILE A 136 0.36 15.63 -3.50
C ILE A 136 1.84 15.25 -3.56
N THR A 137 2.68 16.23 -3.85
CA THR A 137 4.14 16.16 -3.77
C THR A 137 4.66 17.26 -2.83
N PRO A 138 5.82 17.07 -2.18
CA PRO A 138 6.43 18.15 -1.41
C PRO A 138 6.74 19.34 -2.34
N GLU A 139 6.57 20.56 -1.84
CA GLU A 139 6.98 21.76 -2.60
C GLU A 139 8.48 21.69 -2.90
N GLN A 140 8.84 21.86 -4.17
CA GLN A 140 10.24 22.02 -4.57
C GLN A 140 10.67 23.42 -4.13
N ASN A 141 11.44 23.51 -3.05
CA ASN A 141 12.17 24.74 -2.70
C ASN A 141 13.23 25.08 -3.76
#